data_AF-A0A0J7JUC7-F1
#
_entry.id   AF-A0A0J7JUC7-F1
#
_cell.length_a   1.000
_cell.length_b   1.000
_cell.length_c   1.000
_cell.angle_alpha   90.00
_cell.angle_beta   90.00
_cell.angle_gamma   90.00
#
_symmetry.space_group_name_H-M   'P 1'
#
loop_
_entity.id
_entity.type
_entity.pdbx_description
1 polymer ?
#
loop_
_entity_poly.entity_id
_entity_poly.type
_entity_poly.pdbx_seq_one_letter_code
_entity_poly.pdbx_strand_id
1 'polypeptide(L)'
;MDVRRILGRQRLTLAEKILYSHLDNVEESLLSNTDNGRSIRGRANLRLKPDRVNMQDASAQMALLQVMSCNLARPAIPASIHCNHLIVGSTGADSDLSAGIEANREVFEFLESAAHKYGMDFWPPGAGIIHQTVLENYALPGLMMLGTDSHSPNAGGLCTVTIGVGGADAVEALVGAPWELKAPKVLGVMLTGRLSEWVAPKD
;
A
#
# COMPACT_ATOMS: atom_id res chain seq x y z
N MET A 1 -8.06 -0.40 22.83
CA MET A 1 -9.38 -0.84 23.36
C MET A 1 -10.46 0.21 23.11
N ASP A 2 -10.18 1.22 22.27
CA ASP A 2 -10.85 2.52 22.32
C ASP A 2 -11.94 2.69 21.25
N VAL A 3 -11.83 2.00 20.11
CA VAL A 3 -12.86 2.07 19.04
C VAL A 3 -14.21 1.58 19.55
N ARG A 4 -14.22 0.49 20.34
CA ARG A 4 -15.46 -0.05 20.93
C ARG A 4 -16.05 0.85 22.01
N ARG A 5 -15.24 1.67 22.69
CA ARG A 5 -15.72 2.68 23.64
C ARG A 5 -16.56 3.72 22.92
N ILE A 6 -16.13 4.17 21.75
CA ILE A 6 -16.83 5.19 20.97
C ILE A 6 -18.02 4.61 20.20
N LEU A 7 -17.82 3.50 19.47
CA LEU A 7 -18.83 2.95 18.57
C LEU A 7 -19.82 1.99 19.25
N GLY A 8 -19.56 1.61 20.50
CA GLY A 8 -20.37 0.66 21.26
C GLY A 8 -20.58 -0.67 20.52
N ARG A 9 -21.86 -1.07 20.38
CA ARG A 9 -22.28 -2.34 19.77
C ARG A 9 -22.51 -2.26 18.26
N GLN A 10 -22.13 -1.16 17.60
CA GLN A 10 -22.25 -1.05 16.14
C GLN A 10 -21.51 -2.20 15.44
N ARG A 11 -22.13 -2.75 14.39
CA ARG A 11 -21.53 -3.79 13.57
C ARG A 11 -20.51 -3.14 12.63
N LEU A 12 -19.31 -3.70 12.62
CA LEU A 12 -18.21 -3.26 11.76
C LEU A 12 -17.97 -4.31 10.68
N THR A 13 -17.82 -3.86 9.45
CA THR A 13 -17.36 -4.67 8.32
C THR A 13 -15.88 -5.06 8.51
N LEU A 14 -15.37 -5.98 7.70
CA LEU A 14 -13.96 -6.36 7.76
C LEU A 14 -13.03 -5.15 7.50
N ALA A 15 -13.31 -4.38 6.44
CA ALA A 15 -12.54 -3.19 6.10
C ALA A 15 -12.54 -2.17 7.25
N GLU A 16 -13.68 -1.93 7.91
CA GLU A 16 -13.76 -1.05 9.06
C GLU A 16 -12.97 -1.56 10.27
N LYS A 17 -13.00 -2.87 10.53
CA LYS A 17 -12.19 -3.45 11.63
C LYS A 17 -10.71 -3.23 11.41
N ILE A 18 -10.24 -3.46 10.18
CA ILE A 18 -8.83 -3.28 9.80
C ILE A 18 -8.49 -1.78 9.85
N LEU A 19 -9.21 -0.91 9.15
CA LEU A 19 -8.91 0.52 9.16
C LEU A 19 -8.95 1.10 10.58
N TYR A 20 -9.97 0.76 11.38
CA TYR A 20 -10.12 1.36 12.71
C TYR A 20 -9.12 0.80 13.73
N SER A 21 -8.53 -0.38 13.51
CA SER A 21 -7.43 -0.87 14.34
C SER A 21 -6.11 -0.16 14.07
N HIS A 22 -5.99 0.57 12.95
CA HIS A 22 -4.80 1.32 12.55
C HIS A 22 -4.94 2.83 12.80
N LEU A 23 -5.95 3.27 13.54
CA LEU A 23 -6.09 4.69 13.88
C LEU A 23 -4.97 5.14 14.82
N ASP A 24 -4.33 6.24 14.48
CA ASP A 24 -3.34 6.89 15.35
C ASP A 24 -4.01 7.44 16.61
N ASN A 25 -5.07 8.23 16.42
CA ASN A 25 -5.93 8.71 17.48
C ASN A 25 -7.40 8.39 17.17
N VAL A 26 -7.98 7.52 18.00
CA VAL A 26 -9.33 6.99 17.81
C VAL A 26 -10.40 8.06 18.02
N GLU A 27 -10.27 8.91 19.03
CA GLU A 27 -11.26 9.96 19.31
C GLU A 27 -11.25 11.03 18.24
N GLU A 28 -10.06 11.53 17.91
CA GLU A 28 -9.90 12.54 16.86
C GLU A 28 -10.46 12.02 15.52
N SER A 29 -10.09 10.81 15.13
CA SER A 29 -10.48 10.26 13.83
C SER A 29 -11.97 9.89 13.74
N LEU A 30 -12.60 9.46 14.83
CA LEU A 30 -13.98 8.97 14.79
C LEU A 30 -15.03 10.00 15.22
N LEU A 31 -14.64 11.04 15.97
CA LEU A 31 -15.56 12.07 16.43
C LEU A 31 -15.53 13.31 15.55
N SER A 32 -14.36 13.71 15.03
CA SER A 32 -14.21 14.93 14.23
C SER A 32 -15.04 14.88 12.95
N ASN A 33 -15.83 15.93 12.70
CA ASN A 33 -16.72 16.05 11.54
C ASN A 33 -17.77 14.93 11.42
N THR A 34 -18.12 14.29 12.54
CA THR A 34 -19.18 13.27 12.62
C THR A 34 -20.22 13.62 13.67
N ASP A 35 -21.36 12.92 13.65
CA ASP A 35 -22.36 12.93 14.71
C ASP A 35 -21.92 11.97 15.84
N ASN A 36 -20.88 12.36 16.59
CA ASN A 36 -20.31 11.58 17.70
C ASN A 36 -20.07 10.09 17.34
N GLY A 37 -19.43 9.82 16.20
CA GLY A 37 -19.14 8.46 15.73
C GLY A 37 -20.30 7.75 15.03
N ARG A 38 -21.45 8.39 14.81
CA ARG A 38 -22.59 7.77 14.08
C ARG A 38 -22.51 7.94 12.56
N SER A 39 -21.90 9.02 12.08
CA SER A 39 -21.85 9.38 10.66
C SER A 39 -20.43 9.36 10.08
N ILE A 40 -19.64 8.34 10.41
CA ILE A 40 -18.23 8.21 10.03
C ILE A 40 -18.03 8.09 8.51
N ARG A 41 -18.73 7.15 7.87
CA ARG A 41 -18.54 6.80 6.45
C ARG A 41 -18.79 8.01 5.54
N GLY A 42 -17.79 8.37 4.75
CA GLY A 42 -17.82 9.48 3.81
C GLY A 42 -17.72 10.88 4.45
N ARG A 43 -17.50 10.99 5.77
CA ARG A 43 -17.37 12.28 6.48
C ARG A 43 -16.10 12.40 7.31
N ALA A 44 -15.80 11.40 8.13
CA ALA A 44 -14.62 11.44 8.99
C ALA A 44 -13.33 11.48 8.16
N ASN A 45 -12.32 12.19 8.66
CA ASN A 45 -10.95 12.11 8.17
C ASN A 45 -10.18 11.23 9.15
N LEU A 46 -9.86 10.01 8.70
CA LEU A 46 -9.15 9.03 9.50
C LEU A 46 -7.66 9.34 9.45
N ARG A 47 -7.01 9.35 10.61
CA ARG A 47 -5.54 9.41 10.72
C ARG A 47 -5.03 8.01 11.02
N LEU A 48 -4.33 7.44 10.07
CA LEU A 48 -3.98 6.03 10.04
C LEU A 48 -2.47 5.82 10.15
N LYS A 49 -2.08 4.70 10.75
CA LYS A 49 -0.70 4.20 10.82
C LYS A 49 -0.60 2.92 10.01
N PRO A 50 -0.19 2.99 8.73
CA PRO A 50 0.05 1.81 7.92
C PRO A 50 1.21 0.98 8.51
N ASP A 51 1.17 -0.33 8.31
CA ASP A 51 2.22 -1.25 8.74
C ASP A 51 3.43 -1.25 7.80
N ARG A 52 3.22 -0.90 6.52
CA ARG A 52 4.24 -0.97 5.46
C ARG A 52 3.89 -0.10 4.26
N VAL A 53 4.93 0.30 3.52
CA VAL A 53 4.86 0.92 2.18
C VAL A 53 5.51 0.02 1.14
N ASN A 54 4.93 -0.10 -0.05
CA ASN A 54 5.53 -0.80 -1.19
C ASN A 54 5.59 0.13 -2.40
N MET A 55 6.77 0.30 -2.99
CA MET A 55 6.99 1.23 -4.11
C MET A 55 7.46 0.48 -5.34
N GLN A 56 7.03 0.93 -6.52
CA GLN A 56 7.52 0.42 -7.81
C GLN A 56 8.47 1.45 -8.44
N ASP A 57 9.44 1.01 -9.23
CA ASP A 57 10.54 1.79 -9.79
C ASP A 57 10.16 3.08 -10.55
N ALA A 58 9.02 3.15 -11.22
CA ALA A 58 8.56 4.38 -11.88
C ALA A 58 8.08 5.46 -10.88
N SER A 59 7.55 5.09 -9.71
CA SER A 59 7.10 6.05 -8.68
C SER A 59 8.06 6.17 -7.48
N ALA A 60 8.88 5.14 -7.24
CA ALA A 60 9.85 5.05 -6.15
C ALA A 60 10.94 6.12 -6.30
N GLN A 61 11.34 6.45 -7.54
CA GLN A 61 12.37 7.46 -7.79
C GLN A 61 12.04 8.80 -7.09
N MET A 62 10.84 9.32 -7.34
CA MET A 62 10.43 10.60 -6.76
C MET A 62 10.11 10.50 -5.28
N ALA A 63 9.52 9.39 -4.83
CA ALA A 63 9.28 9.15 -3.41
C ALA A 63 10.60 9.13 -2.62
N LEU A 64 11.65 8.48 -3.14
CA LEU A 64 12.96 8.43 -2.48
C LEU A 64 13.67 9.78 -2.48
N LEU A 65 13.56 10.58 -3.54
CA LEU A 65 14.06 11.95 -3.52
C LEU A 65 13.38 12.80 -2.43
N GLN A 66 12.07 12.59 -2.21
CA GLN A 66 11.35 13.23 -1.10
C GLN A 66 11.83 12.71 0.27
N VAL A 67 12.00 11.39 0.44
CA VAL A 67 12.59 10.79 1.66
C VAL A 67 13.98 11.37 1.95
N MET A 68 14.82 11.54 0.91
CA MET A 68 16.14 12.16 1.04
C MET A 68 16.05 13.61 1.52
N SER A 69 15.06 14.37 1.07
CA SER A 69 14.86 15.76 1.50
C SER A 69 14.38 15.88 2.95
N CYS A 70 13.71 14.85 3.49
CA CYS A 70 13.33 14.77 4.90
C CYS A 70 14.52 14.50 5.85
N ASN A 71 15.72 14.20 5.33
CA ASN A 71 16.93 13.91 6.11
C ASN A 71 16.73 12.82 7.19
N LEU A 72 15.90 11.81 6.87
CA LEU A 72 15.70 10.65 7.73
C LEU A 72 16.97 9.78 7.76
N ALA A 73 17.26 9.16 8.91
CA ALA A 73 18.27 8.10 8.97
C ALA A 73 17.73 6.77 8.39
N ARG A 74 16.46 6.47 8.67
CA ARG A 74 15.73 5.30 8.19
C ARG A 74 14.21 5.56 8.26
N PRO A 75 13.38 4.85 7.48
CA PRO A 75 11.94 4.93 7.60
C PRO A 75 11.42 4.47 8.97
N ALA A 76 10.25 4.99 9.36
CA ALA A 76 9.54 4.63 10.59
C ALA A 76 8.86 3.25 10.51
N ILE A 77 8.51 2.81 9.29
CA ILE A 77 7.86 1.53 9.00
C ILE A 77 8.60 0.80 7.86
N PRO A 78 8.52 -0.54 7.76
CA PRO A 78 9.12 -1.28 6.66
C PRO A 78 8.68 -0.78 5.28
N ALA A 79 9.63 -0.77 4.34
CA ALA A 79 9.39 -0.42 2.96
C ALA A 79 10.07 -1.38 1.99
N SER A 80 9.52 -1.49 0.78
CA SER A 80 10.12 -2.24 -0.32
C SER A 80 10.09 -1.44 -1.63
N ILE A 81 11.08 -1.66 -2.48
CA ILE A 81 11.20 -1.09 -3.83
C ILE A 81 11.22 -2.25 -4.83
N HIS A 82 10.39 -2.17 -5.87
CA HIS A 82 10.22 -3.22 -6.88
C HIS A 82 10.52 -2.71 -8.29
N CYS A 83 11.53 -3.29 -8.93
CA CYS A 83 11.95 -2.92 -10.29
C CYS A 83 11.19 -3.72 -11.36
N ASN A 84 10.07 -3.17 -11.84
CA ASN A 84 9.18 -3.90 -12.77
C ASN A 84 8.44 -3.04 -13.81
N HIS A 85 8.56 -1.72 -13.81
CA HIS A 85 7.94 -0.86 -14.84
C HIS A 85 8.90 -0.50 -15.97
N LEU A 86 10.21 -0.64 -15.76
CA LEU A 86 11.22 -0.14 -16.71
C LEU A 86 11.73 -1.19 -17.72
N ILE A 87 11.23 -2.43 -17.64
CA ILE A 87 11.54 -3.48 -18.63
C ILE A 87 10.44 -3.52 -19.69
N VAL A 88 10.81 -3.30 -20.94
CA VAL A 88 9.88 -3.24 -22.07
C VAL A 88 9.77 -4.62 -22.72
N GLY A 89 8.58 -5.23 -22.69
CA GLY A 89 8.31 -6.45 -23.44
C GLY A 89 8.25 -6.17 -24.94
N SER A 90 9.16 -6.75 -25.72
CA SER A 90 9.29 -6.54 -27.17
C SER A 90 9.74 -7.79 -27.92
N THR A 91 10.89 -8.36 -27.56
CA THR A 91 11.57 -9.41 -28.35
C THR A 91 11.60 -10.77 -27.66
N GLY A 92 11.39 -10.81 -26.34
CA GLY A 92 11.46 -12.02 -25.53
C GLY A 92 12.03 -11.73 -24.15
N ALA A 93 11.63 -12.52 -23.14
CA ALA A 93 11.90 -12.22 -21.74
C ALA A 93 13.40 -12.01 -21.43
N ASP A 94 14.28 -12.90 -21.88
CA ASP A 94 15.71 -12.85 -21.56
C ASP A 94 16.41 -11.65 -22.23
N SER A 95 16.10 -11.38 -23.50
CA SER A 95 16.67 -10.26 -24.26
C SER A 95 16.14 -8.92 -23.77
N ASP A 96 14.84 -8.83 -23.50
CA ASP A 96 14.18 -7.61 -23.02
C ASP A 96 14.66 -7.25 -21.61
N LEU A 97 14.84 -8.24 -20.72
CA LEU A 97 15.38 -8.03 -19.38
C LEU A 97 16.82 -7.50 -19.45
N SER A 98 17.69 -8.17 -20.22
CA SER A 98 19.09 -7.77 -20.36
C SER A 98 19.21 -6.35 -20.94
N ALA A 99 18.46 -6.04 -22.00
CA ALA A 99 18.45 -4.72 -22.62
C ALA A 99 17.88 -3.64 -21.69
N GLY A 100 16.81 -3.96 -20.96
CA GLY A 100 16.18 -3.04 -20.01
C GLY A 100 17.05 -2.73 -18.80
N ILE A 101 17.81 -3.71 -18.30
CA ILE A 101 18.82 -3.51 -17.23
C ILE A 101 19.89 -2.53 -17.70
N GLU A 102 20.45 -2.72 -18.90
CA GLU A 102 21.48 -1.81 -19.41
C GLU A 102 20.92 -0.41 -19.67
N ALA A 103 19.73 -0.30 -20.28
CA ALA A 103 19.11 0.98 -20.61
C ALA A 103 18.74 1.82 -19.37
N ASN A 104 18.42 1.17 -18.24
CA ASN A 104 17.97 1.83 -17.01
C ASN A 104 18.96 1.65 -15.85
N ARG A 105 20.23 1.33 -16.14
CA ARG A 105 21.25 1.01 -15.13
C ARG A 105 21.35 2.07 -14.03
N GLU A 106 21.40 3.35 -14.42
CA GLU A 106 21.49 4.47 -13.47
C GLU A 106 20.31 4.49 -12.48
N VAL A 107 19.10 4.23 -12.96
CA VAL A 107 17.90 4.20 -12.12
C VAL A 107 17.97 3.03 -11.14
N PHE A 108 18.35 1.84 -11.61
CA PHE A 108 18.44 0.67 -10.74
C PHE A 108 19.54 0.81 -9.68
N GLU A 109 20.71 1.34 -10.05
CA GLU A 109 21.79 1.65 -9.10
C GLU A 109 21.36 2.70 -8.07
N PHE A 110 20.62 3.74 -8.48
CA PHE A 110 20.06 4.72 -7.56
C PHE A 110 19.07 4.06 -6.57
N LEU A 111 18.15 3.24 -7.06
CA LEU A 111 17.13 2.59 -6.23
C LEU A 111 17.77 1.58 -5.25
N GLU A 112 18.72 0.76 -5.71
CA GLU A 112 19.45 -0.19 -4.88
C GLU A 112 20.27 0.51 -3.78
N SER A 113 21.03 1.55 -4.16
CA SER A 113 21.83 2.31 -3.20
C SER A 113 20.96 3.04 -2.16
N ALA A 114 19.81 3.59 -2.57
CA ALA A 114 18.85 4.18 -1.67
C ALA A 114 18.24 3.12 -0.72
N ALA A 115 17.86 1.95 -1.25
CA ALA A 115 17.34 0.84 -0.45
C ALA A 115 18.33 0.42 0.64
N HIS A 116 19.60 0.24 0.25
CA HIS A 116 20.68 -0.09 1.19
C HIS A 116 20.90 1.00 2.24
N LYS A 117 20.93 2.27 1.82
CA LYS A 117 21.13 3.41 2.73
C LYS A 117 20.03 3.51 3.78
N TYR A 118 18.77 3.34 3.37
CA TYR A 118 17.61 3.54 4.22
C TYR A 118 17.10 2.26 4.88
N GLY A 119 17.67 1.10 4.56
CA GLY A 119 17.26 -0.20 5.10
C GLY A 119 15.89 -0.65 4.57
N MET A 120 15.62 -0.44 3.29
CA MET A 120 14.42 -0.92 2.60
C MET A 120 14.73 -2.22 1.85
N ASP A 121 13.72 -3.07 1.68
CA ASP A 121 13.84 -4.26 0.83
C ASP A 121 13.96 -3.84 -0.65
N PHE A 122 14.91 -4.43 -1.38
CA PHE A 122 15.10 -4.17 -2.81
C PHE A 122 14.80 -5.43 -3.62
N TRP A 123 13.83 -5.33 -4.53
CA TRP A 123 13.49 -6.38 -5.50
C TRP A 123 14.05 -5.98 -6.86
N PRO A 124 15.16 -6.61 -7.31
CA PRO A 124 15.87 -6.20 -8.52
C PRO A 124 15.07 -6.45 -9.80
N PRO A 125 15.48 -5.88 -10.94
CA PRO A 125 14.85 -6.16 -12.23
C PRO A 125 14.78 -7.67 -12.50
N GLY A 126 13.60 -8.14 -12.90
CA GLY A 126 13.34 -9.56 -13.15
C GLY A 126 12.85 -10.34 -11.92
N ALA A 127 12.79 -9.73 -10.73
CA ALA A 127 12.26 -10.40 -9.53
C ALA A 127 10.73 -10.58 -9.54
N GLY A 128 10.01 -9.78 -10.34
CA GLY A 128 8.56 -9.91 -10.55
C GLY A 128 7.78 -8.61 -10.38
N ILE A 129 6.48 -8.69 -10.68
CA ILE A 129 5.55 -7.56 -10.54
C ILE A 129 5.25 -7.32 -9.07
N ILE A 130 5.24 -6.05 -8.65
CA ILE A 130 5.11 -5.57 -7.26
C ILE A 130 3.93 -6.22 -6.55
N HIS A 131 2.80 -6.33 -7.21
CA HIS A 131 1.58 -6.86 -6.58
C HIS A 131 1.65 -8.37 -6.36
N GLN A 132 2.41 -9.09 -7.18
CA GLN A 132 2.63 -10.53 -7.02
C GLN A 132 3.64 -10.78 -5.90
N THR A 133 4.78 -10.09 -5.92
CA THR A 133 5.81 -10.20 -4.88
C THR A 133 5.26 -9.77 -3.51
N VAL A 134 4.43 -8.71 -3.46
CA VAL A 134 3.72 -8.29 -2.25
C VAL A 134 2.74 -9.35 -1.77
N LEU A 135 1.95 -9.96 -2.65
CA LEU A 135 0.99 -11.00 -2.27
C LEU A 135 1.70 -12.23 -1.68
N GLU A 136 2.85 -12.61 -2.26
CA GLU A 136 3.60 -13.80 -1.86
C GLU A 136 4.43 -13.62 -0.58
N ASN A 137 4.91 -12.40 -0.31
CA ASN A 137 5.92 -12.17 0.74
C ASN A 137 5.46 -11.22 1.86
N TYR A 138 4.48 -10.35 1.61
CA TYR A 138 4.19 -9.21 2.50
C TYR A 138 2.73 -9.11 2.93
N ALA A 139 1.79 -9.57 2.13
CA ALA A 139 0.37 -9.52 2.44
C ALA A 139 0.01 -10.55 3.52
N LEU A 140 -0.63 -10.08 4.60
CA LEU A 140 -1.13 -10.92 5.68
C LEU A 140 -2.52 -10.43 6.12
N PRO A 141 -3.43 -11.34 6.51
CA PRO A 141 -4.76 -10.95 6.96
C PRO A 141 -4.71 -9.93 8.10
N GLY A 142 -5.41 -8.81 7.91
CA GLY A 142 -5.53 -7.76 8.92
C GLY A 142 -4.49 -6.65 8.86
N LEU A 143 -3.46 -6.74 8.01
CA LEU A 143 -2.52 -5.64 7.81
C LEU A 143 -3.16 -4.47 7.05
N MET A 144 -2.61 -3.28 7.26
CA MET A 144 -2.85 -2.10 6.45
C MET A 144 -1.54 -1.67 5.75
N MET A 145 -1.53 -1.64 4.42
CA MET A 145 -0.36 -1.22 3.64
C MET A 145 -0.69 -0.06 2.70
N LEU A 146 0.31 0.74 2.37
CA LEU A 146 0.26 1.68 1.25
C LEU A 146 1.10 1.15 0.09
N GLY A 147 0.70 1.46 -1.13
CA GLY A 147 1.52 1.22 -2.31
C GLY A 147 1.51 2.40 -3.27
N THR A 148 2.65 2.76 -3.85
CA THR A 148 2.73 3.85 -4.84
C THR A 148 2.31 3.39 -6.25
N ASP A 149 1.17 2.70 -6.30
CA ASP A 149 0.57 2.12 -7.50
C ASP A 149 -0.94 1.92 -7.31
N SER A 150 -1.73 2.08 -8.37
CA SER A 150 -3.20 1.97 -8.31
C SER A 150 -3.72 0.56 -8.08
N HIS A 151 -2.97 -0.48 -8.47
CA HIS A 151 -3.37 -1.89 -8.33
C HIS A 151 -2.96 -2.50 -6.99
N SER A 152 -2.39 -1.70 -6.08
CA SER A 152 -2.08 -2.10 -4.71
C SER A 152 -3.23 -2.80 -3.97
N PRO A 153 -4.53 -2.53 -4.23
CA PRO A 153 -5.64 -3.32 -3.70
C PRO A 153 -5.62 -4.83 -4.01
N ASN A 154 -4.73 -5.31 -4.89
CA ASN A 154 -4.52 -6.75 -5.17
C ASN A 154 -4.33 -7.58 -3.88
N ALA A 155 -3.60 -7.05 -2.90
CA ALA A 155 -3.37 -7.71 -1.61
C ALA A 155 -4.66 -7.93 -0.78
N GLY A 156 -5.77 -7.28 -1.15
CA GLY A 156 -7.11 -7.54 -0.61
C GLY A 156 -7.57 -8.99 -0.78
N GLY A 157 -7.04 -9.71 -1.79
CA GLY A 157 -7.24 -11.16 -1.94
C GLY A 157 -6.74 -11.98 -0.74
N LEU A 158 -5.76 -11.47 0.00
CA LEU A 158 -5.25 -12.03 1.27
C LEU A 158 -5.75 -11.26 2.50
N CYS A 159 -6.90 -10.60 2.40
CA CYS A 159 -7.52 -9.88 3.52
C CYS A 159 -6.63 -8.79 4.14
N THR A 160 -5.70 -8.23 3.35
CA THR A 160 -4.95 -7.02 3.69
C THR A 160 -5.70 -5.81 3.14
N VAL A 161 -5.83 -4.73 3.93
CA VAL A 161 -6.27 -3.44 3.38
C VAL A 161 -5.06 -2.73 2.78
N THR A 162 -4.93 -2.75 1.46
CA THR A 162 -3.85 -2.05 0.77
C THR A 162 -4.42 -0.97 -0.14
N ILE A 163 -3.94 0.26 0.03
CA ILE A 163 -4.44 1.43 -0.69
C ILE A 163 -3.33 2.01 -1.58
N GLY A 164 -3.68 2.25 -2.85
CA GLY A 164 -2.82 2.95 -3.79
C GLY A 164 -2.76 4.44 -3.49
N VAL A 165 -1.55 4.99 -3.42
CA VAL A 165 -1.29 6.39 -3.05
C VAL A 165 -0.21 7.04 -3.93
N GLY A 166 -0.02 8.34 -3.81
CA GLY A 166 1.11 9.03 -4.43
C GLY A 166 2.41 8.85 -3.64
N GLY A 167 3.54 9.27 -4.23
CA GLY A 167 4.84 9.22 -3.54
C GLY A 167 4.89 10.03 -2.25
N ALA A 168 4.21 11.18 -2.20
CA ALA A 168 4.18 12.04 -1.02
C ALA A 168 3.46 11.39 0.17
N ASP A 169 2.28 10.78 -0.05
CA ASP A 169 1.56 10.01 0.97
C ASP A 169 2.40 8.85 1.51
N ALA A 170 3.13 8.16 0.61
CA ALA A 170 4.05 7.12 1.02
C ALA A 170 5.16 7.69 1.91
N VAL A 171 5.74 8.85 1.56
CA VAL A 171 6.75 9.53 2.38
C VAL A 171 6.19 9.95 3.74
N GLU A 172 4.96 10.44 3.83
CA GLU A 172 4.30 10.76 5.11
C GLU A 172 4.29 9.56 6.07
N ALA A 173 3.89 8.38 5.56
CA ALA A 173 3.95 7.16 6.35
C ALA A 173 5.39 6.75 6.71
N LEU A 174 6.35 6.92 5.79
CA LEU A 174 7.76 6.60 6.02
C LEU A 174 8.45 7.53 7.03
N VAL A 175 8.03 8.79 7.16
CA VAL A 175 8.50 9.69 8.22
C VAL A 175 7.80 9.46 9.56
N GLY A 176 6.81 8.56 9.61
CA GLY A 176 6.03 8.23 10.80
C GLY A 176 4.88 9.19 11.09
N ALA A 177 4.52 10.05 10.13
CA ALA A 177 3.33 10.88 10.24
C ALA A 177 2.06 10.03 10.02
N PRO A 178 0.95 10.32 10.72
CA PRO A 178 -0.32 9.68 10.43
C PRO A 178 -0.78 10.03 9.01
N TRP A 179 -1.09 9.01 8.21
CA TRP A 179 -1.61 9.19 6.87
C TRP A 179 -3.12 9.48 6.91
N GLU A 180 -3.58 10.50 6.20
CA GLU A 180 -4.98 10.92 6.21
C GLU A 180 -5.82 10.23 5.12
N LEU A 181 -6.93 9.63 5.52
CA LEU A 181 -7.90 9.02 4.60
C LEU A 181 -9.31 9.45 4.94
N LYS A 182 -10.02 10.02 3.97
CA LYS A 182 -11.47 10.21 4.09
C LYS A 182 -12.14 8.85 4.27
N ALA A 183 -12.85 8.66 5.38
CA ALA A 183 -13.45 7.39 5.75
C ALA A 183 -14.29 6.82 4.60
N PRO A 184 -13.96 5.64 4.06
CA PRO A 184 -14.64 5.12 2.88
C PRO A 184 -16.08 4.72 3.18
N LYS A 185 -16.93 4.82 2.17
CA LYS A 185 -18.19 4.06 2.15
C LYS A 185 -17.87 2.61 1.80
N VAL A 186 -18.70 1.67 2.26
CA VAL A 186 -18.50 0.25 1.99
C VAL A 186 -19.61 -0.24 1.05
N LEU A 187 -19.21 -0.75 -0.12
CA LEU A 187 -20.09 -1.48 -1.03
C LEU A 187 -19.93 -2.98 -0.76
N GLY A 188 -21.02 -3.65 -0.40
CA GLY A 188 -21.03 -5.10 -0.23
C GLY A 188 -21.35 -5.80 -1.54
N VAL A 189 -20.43 -6.62 -2.04
CA VAL A 189 -20.69 -7.52 -3.17
C VAL A 189 -20.88 -8.92 -2.59
N MET A 190 -22.10 -9.45 -2.70
CA MET A 190 -22.43 -10.79 -2.21
C MET A 190 -22.36 -11.77 -3.38
N LEU A 191 -21.29 -12.58 -3.42
CA LEU A 191 -21.16 -13.68 -4.37
C LEU A 191 -22.00 -14.87 -3.90
N THR A 192 -22.80 -15.43 -4.79
CA THR A 192 -23.64 -16.61 -4.54
C THR A 192 -23.44 -17.64 -5.65
N GLY A 193 -23.74 -18.91 -5.37
CA GLY A 193 -23.51 -19.99 -6.34
C GLY A 193 -22.05 -20.43 -6.42
N ARG A 194 -21.63 -20.86 -7.63
CA ARG A 194 -20.27 -21.32 -7.95
C ARG A 194 -19.92 -20.92 -9.38
N LEU A 195 -18.63 -20.73 -9.67
CA LEU A 195 -18.15 -20.46 -11.02
C LEU A 195 -18.45 -21.67 -11.94
N SER A 196 -18.83 -21.39 -13.18
CA SER A 196 -18.97 -22.39 -14.24
C SER A 196 -17.61 -22.67 -14.89
N GLU A 197 -17.48 -23.78 -15.63
CA GLU A 197 -16.18 -24.28 -16.13
C GLU A 197 -15.34 -23.28 -16.92
N TRP A 198 -15.98 -22.42 -17.73
CA TRP A 198 -15.29 -21.43 -18.56
C TRP A 198 -15.21 -20.03 -17.93
N VAL A 199 -15.70 -19.86 -16.68
CA VAL A 199 -15.70 -18.59 -15.96
C VAL A 199 -14.51 -18.54 -15.00
N ALA A 200 -13.77 -17.44 -15.01
CA ALA A 200 -12.59 -17.20 -14.19
C ALA A 200 -12.82 -16.09 -13.15
N PRO A 201 -11.96 -15.94 -12.12
CA PRO A 201 -12.02 -14.82 -11.18
C PRO A 201 -11.92 -13.42 -11.80
N LYS A 202 -11.52 -13.33 -13.08
CA LYS A 202 -11.41 -12.09 -13.85
C LYS A 202 -12.76 -11.60 -14.39
N ASP A 203 -13.74 -12.48 -14.58
CA ASP A 203 -15.08 -12.17 -15.10
C ASP A 203 -15.98 -11.50 -14.05
#